data_AF-A0A7K2LR06-F1
#
_entry.id   AF-A0A7K2LR06-F1
#
_cell.length_a   1.000
_cell.length_b   1.000
_cell.length_c   1.000
_cell.angle_alpha   90.00
_cell.angle_beta   90.00
_cell.angle_gamma   90.00
#
_symmetry.space_group_name_H-M   'P 1'
#
loop_
_entity.id
_entity.type
_entity.pdbx_description
1 polymer ?
#
loop_
_entity_poly.entity_id
_entity_poly.type
_entity_poly.pdbx_seq_one_letter_code
_entity_poly.pdbx_strand_id
1 'polypeptide(L)'
;MTEPTHDEPHGGALGSRLNWLRAAVLGANDGIVSTAGLVVGVAGATDSRSALLTAGLAGLLAGSMSMAAGEYVSVSTQRDSELAALAEERRELRDQPEAELRELAELLERRGLSPEVARDAARQLTERDALRAHASVELGIDPDRLTNPWHAAGASFLAFTVGALLPLLAIVLPPAGPRLVITVLSVLAALVLTGFSSARLGAA
;
A
#
# COMPACT_ATOMS: atom_id res chain seq x y z
N MET A 1 -17.81 -16.50 34.60
CA MET A 1 -18.22 -15.39 33.72
C MET A 1 -16.98 -15.00 32.96
N THR A 2 -16.82 -15.51 31.74
CA THR A 2 -15.68 -15.20 30.87
C THR A 2 -16.02 -13.92 30.12
N GLU A 3 -15.31 -12.83 30.42
CA GLU A 3 -15.43 -11.60 29.63
C GLU A 3 -15.06 -11.89 28.17
N PRO A 4 -15.82 -11.37 27.19
CA PRO A 4 -15.40 -11.42 25.81
C PRO A 4 -14.18 -10.50 25.65
N THR A 5 -13.05 -11.08 25.25
CA THR A 5 -11.87 -10.32 24.82
C THR A 5 -12.27 -9.41 23.67
N HIS A 6 -12.35 -8.11 23.94
CA HIS A 6 -12.61 -7.07 22.96
C HIS A 6 -11.35 -6.88 22.11
N ASP A 7 -11.25 -7.64 21.02
CA ASP A 7 -10.12 -7.60 20.08
C ASP A 7 -10.33 -6.47 19.07
N GLU A 8 -10.06 -5.23 19.50
CA GLU A 8 -10.07 -4.09 18.60
C GLU A 8 -8.74 -3.98 17.84
N PRO A 9 -8.75 -3.87 16.50
CA PRO A 9 -7.53 -3.69 15.72
C PRO A 9 -6.92 -2.32 16.05
N HIS A 10 -5.89 -2.32 16.91
CA HIS A 10 -5.16 -1.12 17.30
C HIS A 10 -4.61 -0.35 16.07
N GLY A 11 -4.71 0.99 16.10
CA GLY A 11 -4.75 1.92 14.97
C GLY A 11 -3.65 1.86 13.88
N GLY A 12 -2.55 1.15 14.08
CA GLY A 12 -1.56 0.88 13.01
C GLY A 12 -2.06 -0.11 11.95
N ALA A 13 -3.01 -0.98 12.31
CA ALA A 13 -3.60 -1.96 11.39
C ALA A 13 -4.52 -1.32 10.35
N LEU A 14 -5.16 -0.19 10.67
CA LEU A 14 -6.10 0.48 9.76
C LEU A 14 -5.34 1.25 8.66
N GLY A 15 -4.32 2.04 9.03
CA GLY A 15 -3.52 2.79 8.06
C GLY A 15 -2.76 1.89 7.08
N SER A 16 -2.18 0.80 7.58
CA SER A 16 -1.53 -0.21 6.72
C SER A 16 -2.52 -0.93 5.81
N ARG A 17 -3.72 -1.30 6.31
CA ARG A 17 -4.80 -1.88 5.49
C ARG A 17 -5.28 -0.92 4.40
N LEU A 18 -5.48 0.35 4.73
CA LEU A 18 -5.91 1.37 3.76
C LEU A 18 -4.86 1.61 2.69
N ASN A 19 -3.57 1.66 3.06
CA ASN A 19 -2.48 1.79 2.10
C ASN A 19 -2.38 0.56 1.18
N TRP A 20 -2.52 -0.64 1.74
CA TRP A 20 -2.55 -1.87 0.95
C TRP A 20 -3.77 -1.94 0.02
N LEU A 21 -4.96 -1.61 0.52
CA LEU A 21 -6.19 -1.59 -0.26
C LEU A 21 -6.09 -0.59 -1.41
N ARG A 22 -5.58 0.61 -1.13
CA ARG A 22 -5.30 1.64 -2.14
C ARG A 22 -4.36 1.11 -3.21
N ALA A 23 -3.23 0.52 -2.83
CA ALA A 23 -2.25 -0.01 -3.79
C ALA A 23 -2.84 -1.15 -4.64
N ALA A 24 -3.58 -2.08 -4.02
CA ALA A 24 -4.21 -3.20 -4.71
C ALA A 24 -5.29 -2.75 -5.71
N VAL A 25 -6.17 -1.83 -5.30
CA VAL A 25 -7.23 -1.29 -6.17
C VAL A 25 -6.64 -0.46 -7.30
N LEU A 26 -5.64 0.39 -7.01
CA LEU A 26 -4.96 1.18 -8.05
C LEU A 26 -4.26 0.25 -9.05
N GLY A 27 -3.58 -0.80 -8.59
CA GLY A 27 -2.92 -1.74 -9.48
C GLY A 27 -3.86 -2.54 -10.35
N ALA A 28 -4.95 -3.06 -9.76
CA ALA A 28 -5.97 -3.75 -10.54
C ALA A 28 -6.60 -2.83 -11.60
N ASN A 29 -6.96 -1.60 -11.22
CA ASN A 29 -7.56 -0.65 -12.15
C ASN A 29 -6.59 -0.22 -13.26
N ASP A 30 -5.33 0.02 -12.93
CA ASP A 30 -4.32 0.38 -13.92
C ASP A 30 -4.10 -0.78 -14.91
N GLY A 31 -4.03 -2.02 -14.42
CA GLY A 31 -3.99 -3.22 -15.25
C GLY A 31 -5.20 -3.37 -16.18
N ILE A 32 -6.41 -3.14 -15.66
CA ILE A 32 -7.65 -3.15 -16.45
C ILE A 32 -7.61 -2.10 -17.56
N VAL A 33 -7.36 -0.84 -17.21
CA VAL A 33 -7.48 0.29 -18.14
C VAL A 33 -6.37 0.28 -19.18
N SER A 34 -5.12 0.14 -18.75
CA SER A 34 -3.96 0.17 -19.66
C SER A 34 -3.98 -1.00 -20.66
N THR A 35 -4.29 -2.21 -20.19
CA THR A 35 -4.38 -3.38 -21.06
C THR A 35 -5.58 -3.29 -21.99
N ALA A 36 -6.74 -2.83 -21.50
CA ALA A 36 -7.91 -2.59 -22.34
C ALA A 36 -7.61 -1.59 -23.46
N GLY A 37 -7.04 -0.43 -23.12
CA GLY A 37 -6.67 0.59 -24.10
C GLY A 37 -5.72 0.05 -25.16
N LEU A 38 -4.69 -0.70 -24.75
CA LEU A 38 -3.72 -1.31 -25.65
C LEU A 38 -4.38 -2.34 -26.58
N VAL A 39 -5.13 -3.31 -26.06
CA VAL A 39 -5.70 -4.38 -26.90
C VAL A 39 -6.85 -3.90 -27.77
N VAL A 40 -7.63 -2.92 -27.31
CA VAL A 40 -8.66 -2.25 -28.12
C VAL A 40 -8.02 -1.47 -29.26
N GLY A 41 -6.94 -0.72 -28.98
CA GLY A 41 -6.19 -0.01 -30.01
C GLY A 41 -5.62 -0.95 -31.08
N VAL A 42 -5.03 -2.08 -30.67
CA VAL A 42 -4.53 -3.10 -31.61
C VAL A 42 -5.67 -3.75 -32.40
N ALA A 43 -6.82 -4.02 -31.77
CA ALA A 43 -7.99 -4.57 -32.45
C ALA A 43 -8.56 -3.64 -33.54
N GLY A 44 -8.36 -2.32 -33.40
CA GLY A 44 -8.69 -1.36 -34.45
C GLY A 44 -7.79 -1.45 -35.69
N ALA A 45 -6.61 -2.04 -35.57
CA ALA A 45 -5.63 -2.20 -36.66
C ALA A 45 -5.56 -3.62 -37.23
N THR A 46 -5.99 -4.64 -36.48
CA THR A 46 -5.95 -6.04 -36.92
C THR A 46 -6.98 -6.93 -36.22
N ASP A 47 -7.51 -7.91 -36.97
CA ASP A 47 -8.36 -8.98 -36.42
C ASP A 47 -7.56 -10.19 -35.91
N SER A 48 -6.24 -10.21 -36.13
CA SER A 48 -5.38 -11.34 -35.81
C SER A 48 -5.34 -11.63 -34.31
N ARG A 49 -5.85 -12.81 -33.93
CA ARG A 49 -5.83 -13.27 -32.53
C ARG A 49 -4.41 -13.39 -31.96
N SER A 50 -3.45 -13.84 -32.76
CA SER A 50 -2.06 -13.97 -32.33
C SER A 50 -1.42 -12.60 -32.10
N ALA A 51 -1.75 -11.60 -32.93
CA ALA A 51 -1.30 -10.23 -32.74
C ALA A 51 -1.87 -9.63 -31.44
N LEU A 52 -3.18 -9.80 -31.21
CA LEU A 52 -3.84 -9.34 -30.00
C LEU A 52 -3.27 -9.98 -28.73
N LEU A 53 -3.08 -11.30 -28.74
CA LEU A 53 -2.52 -12.03 -27.60
C LEU A 53 -1.07 -11.59 -27.32
N THR A 54 -0.24 -11.49 -28.36
CA THR A 54 1.15 -11.06 -28.22
C THR A 54 1.24 -9.64 -27.67
N ALA A 55 0.48 -8.70 -28.24
CA ALA A 55 0.47 -7.32 -27.79
C ALA A 55 -0.05 -7.21 -26.35
N GLY A 56 -1.14 -7.89 -26.03
CA GLY A 56 -1.73 -7.86 -24.70
C GLY A 56 -0.84 -8.51 -23.63
N LEU A 57 -0.16 -9.62 -23.92
CA LEU A 57 0.82 -10.21 -23.01
C LEU A 57 2.06 -9.32 -22.83
N ALA A 58 2.55 -8.71 -23.92
CA ALA A 58 3.66 -7.76 -23.84
C ALA A 58 3.29 -6.54 -22.99
N GLY A 59 2.09 -5.98 -23.20
CA GLY A 59 1.56 -4.87 -22.40
C GLY A 59 1.36 -5.24 -20.93
N LEU A 60 0.82 -6.44 -20.65
CA LEU A 60 0.64 -6.95 -19.29
C LEU A 60 1.98 -7.06 -18.56
N LEU A 61 2.98 -7.68 -19.18
CA LEU A 61 4.30 -7.86 -18.59
C LEU A 61 5.02 -6.52 -18.40
N ALA A 62 5.03 -5.66 -19.42
CA ALA A 62 5.65 -4.35 -19.33
C ALA A 62 4.99 -3.47 -18.25
N GLY A 63 3.66 -3.45 -18.21
CA GLY A 63 2.89 -2.68 -17.24
C GLY A 63 3.07 -3.18 -15.81
N SER A 64 2.93 -4.49 -15.58
CA SER A 64 3.11 -5.09 -14.25
C SER A 64 4.52 -4.90 -13.71
N MET A 65 5.56 -5.06 -14.54
CA MET A 65 6.95 -4.81 -14.14
C MET A 65 7.20 -3.33 -13.85
N SER A 66 6.69 -2.42 -14.69
CA SER A 66 6.81 -0.97 -14.49
C SER A 66 6.16 -0.56 -13.17
N MET A 67 4.95 -1.05 -12.90
CA MET A 67 4.23 -0.76 -11.67
C MET A 67 4.94 -1.32 -10.43
N ALA A 68 5.43 -2.57 -10.51
CA ALA A 68 6.17 -3.19 -9.43
C ALA A 68 7.47 -2.43 -9.10
N ALA A 69 8.21 -2.01 -10.13
CA ALA A 69 9.41 -1.20 -9.95
C ALA A 69 9.10 0.18 -9.35
N GLY A 70 8.04 0.84 -9.83
CA GLY A 70 7.58 2.11 -9.27
C GLY A 70 7.20 2.02 -7.80
N GLU A 71 6.44 0.99 -7.42
CA GLU A 71 6.05 0.76 -6.03
C GLU A 71 7.27 0.40 -5.16
N TYR A 72 8.19 -0.43 -5.67
CA TYR A 72 9.43 -0.76 -4.97
C TYR A 72 10.21 0.51 -4.62
N VAL A 73 10.46 1.37 -5.60
CA VAL A 73 11.23 2.62 -5.42
C VAL A 73 10.51 3.58 -4.47
N SER A 74 9.18 3.69 -4.58
CA SER A 74 8.39 4.54 -3.70
C SER A 74 8.48 4.08 -2.24
N VAL A 75 8.27 2.79 -1.99
CA VAL A 75 8.29 2.23 -0.63
C VAL A 75 9.71 2.10 -0.09
N SER A 76 10.72 1.88 -0.94
CA SER A 76 12.12 1.89 -0.49
C SER A 76 12.54 3.26 0.00
N THR A 77 12.13 4.33 -0.69
CA THR A 77 12.40 5.71 -0.25
C THR A 77 11.74 6.01 1.10
N GLN A 78 10.51 5.52 1.30
CA GLN A 78 9.83 5.63 2.60
C GLN A 78 10.60 4.89 3.68
N ARG A 79 11.00 3.64 3.44
CA ARG A 79 11.78 2.83 4.39
C ARG A 79 13.12 3.49 4.72
N ASP A 80 13.82 4.04 3.75
CA ASP A 80 15.09 4.72 3.96
C ASP A 80 14.90 5.97 4.84
N SER A 81 13.77 6.68 4.66
CA SER A 81 13.40 7.82 5.52
C SER A 81 13.11 7.38 6.95
N GLU A 82 12.38 6.27 7.13
CA GLU A 82 12.11 5.67 8.45
C GLU A 82 13.43 5.27 9.15
N LEU A 83 14.35 4.64 8.41
CA LEU A 83 15.66 4.23 8.92
C LEU A 83 16.53 5.42 9.29
N ALA A 84 16.51 6.49 8.48
CA ALA A 84 17.26 7.71 8.75
C ALA A 84 16.76 8.38 10.03
N ALA A 85 15.44 8.51 10.21
CA ALA A 85 14.85 9.08 11.42
C ALA A 85 15.21 8.24 12.67
N LEU A 86 15.13 6.91 12.59
CA LEU A 86 15.55 6.02 13.69
C LEU A 86 17.06 6.10 13.99
N ALA A 87 17.88 6.39 12.98
CA ALA A 87 19.33 6.57 13.18
C ALA A 87 19.65 7.91 13.85
N GLU A 88 18.90 8.96 13.51
CA GLU A 88 18.96 10.28 14.15
C GLU A 88 18.58 10.17 15.62
N GLU A 89 17.43 9.58 15.91
CA GLU A 89 16.90 9.35 17.26
C GLU A 89 17.91 8.55 18.13
N ARG A 90 18.50 7.50 17.57
CA ARG A 90 19.56 6.73 18.26
C ARG A 90 20.79 7.57 18.58
N ARG A 91 21.08 8.61 17.79
CA ARG A 91 22.18 9.53 18.07
C ARG A 91 21.80 10.48 19.18
N GLU A 92 20.61 11.07 19.12
CA GLU A 92 20.10 12.00 20.15
C GLU A 92 19.97 11.34 21.51
N LEU A 93 19.42 10.12 21.59
CA LEU A 93 19.36 9.33 22.82
C LEU A 93 20.73 9.02 23.44
N ARG A 94 21.80 8.98 22.63
CA ARG A 94 23.17 8.75 23.13
C ARG A 94 23.84 10.05 23.53
N ASP A 95 23.66 11.11 22.75
CA ASP A 95 24.41 12.35 22.89
C ASP A 95 23.73 13.32 23.87
N GLN A 96 22.40 13.24 24.05
CA GLN A 96 21.59 14.16 24.84
C GLN A 96 20.45 13.47 25.64
N PRO A 97 20.72 12.43 26.44
CA PRO A 97 19.68 11.61 27.07
C PRO A 97 18.73 12.38 28.00
N GLU A 98 19.22 13.40 28.71
CA GLU A 98 18.36 14.24 29.56
C GLU A 98 17.48 15.20 28.76
N ALA A 99 17.89 15.59 27.54
CA ALA A 99 17.06 16.38 26.65
C ALA A 99 15.92 15.52 26.09
N GLU A 100 16.25 14.32 25.61
CA GLU A 100 15.28 13.36 25.08
C GLU A 100 14.22 12.97 26.11
N LEU A 101 14.63 12.70 27.35
CA LEU A 101 13.66 12.40 28.41
C LEU A 101 12.67 13.55 28.66
N ARG A 102 13.14 14.81 28.57
CA ARG A 102 12.26 15.99 28.69
C ARG A 102 11.33 16.09 27.50
N GLU A 103 11.84 15.89 26.29
CA GLU A 103 11.04 15.91 25.06
C GLU A 103 9.93 14.86 25.10
N LEU A 104 10.24 13.62 25.48
CA LEU A 104 9.25 12.56 25.61
C LEU A 104 8.17 12.91 26.63
N ALA A 105 8.56 13.49 27.78
CA ALA A 105 7.61 13.96 28.77
C ALA A 105 6.70 15.05 28.21
N GLU A 106 7.25 16.04 27.50
CA GLU A 106 6.46 17.11 26.87
C GLU A 106 5.52 16.57 25.79
N LEU A 107 5.94 15.60 24.98
CA LEU A 107 5.08 14.92 24.00
C LEU A 107 3.90 14.20 24.67
N LEU A 108 4.15 13.55 25.81
CA LEU A 108 3.11 12.90 26.62
C LEU A 108 2.16 13.91 27.27
N GLU A 109 2.67 15.04 27.76
CA GLU A 109 1.83 16.15 28.25
C GLU A 109 0.91 16.68 27.14
N ARG A 110 1.43 16.88 25.92
CA ARG A 110 0.65 17.28 24.74
C ARG A 110 -0.45 16.27 24.38
N ARG A 111 -0.30 15.00 24.77
CA ARG A 111 -1.30 13.94 24.61
C ARG A 111 -2.33 13.88 25.76
N GLY A 112 -2.24 14.79 26.73
CA GLY A 112 -3.21 14.98 27.80
C GLY A 112 -2.79 14.43 29.17
N LEU A 113 -1.55 13.98 29.33
CA LEU A 113 -1.04 13.58 30.64
C LEU A 113 -0.72 14.83 31.48
N SER A 114 -0.90 14.74 32.80
CA SER A 114 -0.40 15.79 33.70
C SER A 114 1.14 15.80 33.70
N PRO A 115 1.80 16.93 34.02
CA PRO A 115 3.26 17.02 34.00
C PRO A 115 3.97 16.00 34.90
N GLU A 116 3.33 15.62 36.00
CA GLU A 116 3.86 14.62 36.94
C GLU A 116 3.79 13.21 36.35
N VAL A 117 2.63 12.84 35.78
CA VAL A 117 2.41 11.52 35.17
C VAL A 117 3.22 11.38 33.89
N ALA A 118 3.32 12.44 33.08
CA ALA A 118 4.08 12.44 31.84
C ALA A 118 5.58 12.21 32.08
N ARG A 119 6.17 12.86 33.08
CA ARG A 119 7.59 12.62 33.46
C ARG A 119 7.82 11.21 33.97
N ASP A 120 6.93 10.69 34.81
CA ASP A 120 7.06 9.33 35.35
C ASP A 120 6.90 8.28 34.24
N ALA A 121 5.91 8.46 33.37
CA ALA A 121 5.70 7.60 32.20
C ALA A 121 6.88 7.65 31.22
N ALA A 122 7.40 8.84 30.90
CA ALA A 122 8.58 9.01 30.05
C ALA A 122 9.77 8.22 30.62
N ARG A 123 10.08 8.37 31.91
CA ARG A 123 11.17 7.63 32.56
C ARG A 123 10.99 6.12 32.45
N GLN A 124 9.80 5.60 32.78
CA GLN A 124 9.54 4.16 32.73
C GLN A 124 9.61 3.60 31.29
N LEU A 125 9.16 4.37 30.30
CA LEU A 125 9.26 3.99 28.88
C LEU A 125 10.71 4.00 28.41
N THR A 126 11.48 5.05 28.76
CA THR A 126 12.91 5.17 28.45
C THR A 126 13.73 4.03 29.07
N GLU A 127 13.46 3.67 30.33
CA GLU A 127 14.12 2.55 31.01
C GLU A 127 13.85 1.20 30.34
N ARG A 128 12.67 1.02 29.74
CA ARG A 128 12.30 -0.22 29.05
C ARG A 128 12.90 -0.30 27.64
N ASP A 129 12.68 0.72 26.83
CA ASP A 129 13.15 0.82 25.44
C ASP A 129 12.99 2.28 24.95
N ALA A 130 14.01 3.09 25.21
CA ALA A 130 14.00 4.52 24.85
C ALA A 130 13.75 4.75 23.35
N LEU A 131 14.41 3.98 22.48
CA LEU A 131 14.25 4.14 21.04
C LEU A 131 12.82 3.84 20.60
N ARG A 132 12.21 2.76 21.10
CA ARG A 132 10.82 2.44 20.76
C ARG A 132 9.85 3.47 21.34
N ALA A 133 10.11 3.98 22.53
CA ALA A 133 9.30 5.02 23.15
C ALA A 133 9.25 6.27 22.26
N HIS A 134 10.41 6.80 21.88
CA HIS A 134 10.50 7.96 20.99
C HIS A 134 9.99 7.66 19.58
N ALA A 135 10.40 6.54 18.97
CA ALA A 135 9.91 6.17 17.64
C ALA A 135 8.38 6.11 17.56
N SER A 136 7.70 5.60 18.60
CA SER A 136 6.24 5.52 18.62
C SER A 136 5.55 6.82 19.04
N VAL A 137 6.13 7.57 19.99
CA VAL A 137 5.51 8.78 20.55
C VAL A 137 5.79 10.02 19.70
N GLU A 138 6.96 10.10 19.12
CA GLU A 138 7.41 11.23 18.31
C GLU A 138 7.23 10.97 16.82
N LEU A 139 7.84 9.89 16.32
CA LEU A 139 7.93 9.62 14.87
C LEU A 139 6.69 8.90 14.32
N GLY A 140 5.89 8.27 15.18
CA GLY A 140 4.80 7.38 14.78
C GLY A 140 5.27 6.12 14.02
N ILE A 141 6.53 5.73 14.20
CA ILE A 141 7.18 4.59 13.56
C ILE A 141 7.22 3.43 14.56
N ASP A 142 6.90 2.22 14.10
CA ASP A 142 7.21 0.98 14.82
C ASP A 142 8.54 0.43 14.30
N PRO A 143 9.62 0.44 15.10
CA PRO A 143 10.95 -0.01 14.67
C PRO A 143 10.99 -1.48 14.20
N ASP A 144 10.03 -2.31 14.64
CA ASP A 144 9.97 -3.73 14.25
C ASP A 144 9.12 -3.97 13.00
N ARG A 145 8.35 -2.97 12.56
CA ARG A 145 7.38 -3.08 11.46
C ARG A 145 7.58 -2.00 10.41
N LEU A 146 8.84 -1.81 10.02
CA LEU A 146 9.19 -0.95 8.89
C LEU A 146 8.52 -1.40 7.61
N THR A 147 8.33 -0.43 6.71
CA THR A 147 7.78 -0.69 5.39
C THR A 147 8.62 -1.71 4.60
N ASN A 148 7.94 -2.56 3.83
CA ASN A 148 8.56 -3.65 3.08
C ASN A 148 8.39 -3.44 1.56
N PRO A 149 9.42 -2.93 0.87
CA PRO A 149 9.37 -2.62 -0.56
C PRO A 149 9.08 -3.84 -1.44
N TRP A 150 9.62 -5.01 -1.09
CA TRP A 150 9.42 -6.25 -1.84
C TRP A 150 7.97 -6.74 -1.78
N HIS A 151 7.35 -6.65 -0.60
CA HIS A 151 5.95 -7.01 -0.45
C HIS A 151 5.06 -6.06 -1.24
N ALA A 152 5.33 -4.75 -1.20
CA ALA A 152 4.57 -3.77 -1.95
C ALA A 152 4.70 -3.98 -3.47
N ALA A 153 5.93 -4.16 -3.97
CA ALA A 153 6.20 -4.43 -5.37
C ALA A 153 5.51 -5.71 -5.88
N GLY A 154 5.60 -6.80 -5.11
CA GLY A 154 4.93 -8.06 -5.44
C GLY A 154 3.41 -7.95 -5.43
N ALA A 155 2.83 -7.23 -4.46
CA ALA A 155 1.40 -6.98 -4.40
C ALA A 155 0.93 -6.17 -5.62
N SER A 156 1.64 -5.10 -5.99
CA SER A 156 1.31 -4.29 -7.18
C SER A 156 1.45 -5.07 -8.48
N PHE A 157 2.51 -5.88 -8.63
CA PHE A 157 2.69 -6.78 -9.78
C PHE A 157 1.49 -7.72 -9.96
N LEU A 158 1.08 -8.37 -8.87
CA LEU A 158 -0.03 -9.34 -8.89
C LEU A 158 -1.37 -8.64 -9.13
N ALA A 159 -1.63 -7.52 -8.47
CA ALA A 159 -2.86 -6.74 -8.65
C ALA A 159 -3.01 -6.28 -10.11
N PHE A 160 -1.95 -5.71 -10.69
CA PHE A 160 -1.92 -5.33 -12.10
C PHE A 160 -2.16 -6.52 -13.01
N THR A 161 -1.44 -7.63 -12.79
CA THR A 161 -1.57 -8.84 -13.61
C THR A 161 -3.00 -9.37 -13.59
N VAL A 162 -3.61 -9.49 -12.41
CA VAL A 162 -5.00 -9.94 -12.26
C VAL A 162 -5.97 -8.99 -12.97
N GLY A 163 -5.78 -7.67 -12.83
CA GLY A 163 -6.58 -6.67 -13.53
C GLY A 163 -6.46 -6.76 -15.05
N ALA A 164 -5.24 -6.95 -15.56
CA ALA A 164 -4.92 -7.04 -16.99
C ALA A 164 -5.42 -8.32 -17.67
N LEU A 165 -5.58 -9.43 -16.92
CA LEU A 165 -6.09 -10.68 -17.47
C LEU A 165 -7.51 -10.54 -18.01
N LEU A 166 -8.37 -9.74 -17.36
CA LEU A 166 -9.75 -9.58 -17.80
C LEU A 166 -9.87 -9.00 -19.22
N PRO A 167 -9.35 -7.80 -19.53
CA PRO A 167 -9.43 -7.25 -20.89
C PRO A 167 -8.68 -8.11 -21.92
N LEU A 168 -7.57 -8.75 -21.52
CA LEU A 168 -6.84 -9.68 -22.39
C LEU A 168 -7.68 -10.89 -22.81
N LEU A 169 -8.35 -11.53 -21.87
CA LEU A 169 -9.21 -12.67 -22.16
C LEU A 169 -10.47 -12.25 -22.92
N ALA A 170 -11.04 -11.09 -22.56
CA ALA A 170 -12.25 -10.55 -23.19
C ALA A 170 -12.05 -10.19 -24.67
N ILE A 171 -10.84 -9.81 -25.09
CA ILE A 171 -10.55 -9.49 -26.50
C ILE A 171 -10.11 -10.73 -27.31
N VAL A 172 -9.38 -11.67 -26.69
CA VAL A 172 -8.77 -12.80 -27.41
C VAL A 172 -9.76 -13.96 -27.61
N LEU A 173 -10.55 -14.30 -26.60
CA LEU A 173 -11.41 -15.49 -26.62
C LEU A 173 -12.64 -15.35 -27.55
N PRO A 174 -13.35 -14.22 -27.58
CA PRO A 174 -14.56 -14.12 -28.40
C PRO A 174 -14.30 -14.15 -29.92
N PRO A 175 -15.34 -14.46 -30.73
CA PRO A 175 -15.33 -14.27 -32.17
C PRO A 175 -15.09 -12.80 -32.55
N ALA A 176 -14.58 -12.55 -33.77
CA ALA A 176 -14.19 -11.21 -34.22
C ALA A 176 -15.33 -10.18 -34.16
N GLY A 177 -16.55 -10.57 -34.53
CA GLY A 177 -17.70 -9.64 -34.54
C GLY A 177 -17.99 -8.99 -33.18
N PRO A 178 -18.29 -9.76 -32.12
CA PRO A 178 -18.68 -9.17 -30.84
C PRO A 178 -17.53 -8.81 -29.91
N ARG A 179 -16.25 -9.14 -30.21
CA ARG A 179 -15.15 -9.02 -29.23
C ARG A 179 -15.01 -7.61 -28.65
N LEU A 180 -15.13 -6.58 -29.48
CA LEU A 180 -14.89 -5.21 -29.04
C LEU A 180 -15.95 -4.79 -28.02
N VAL A 181 -17.21 -5.11 -28.31
CA VAL A 181 -18.35 -4.86 -27.41
C VAL A 181 -18.19 -5.65 -26.12
N ILE A 182 -17.82 -6.94 -26.22
CA ILE A 182 -17.60 -7.78 -25.04
C ILE A 182 -16.48 -7.22 -24.16
N THR A 183 -15.34 -6.82 -24.73
CA THR A 183 -14.23 -6.22 -24.00
C THR A 183 -14.64 -4.94 -23.29
N VAL A 184 -15.29 -4.01 -24.00
CA VAL A 184 -15.74 -2.74 -23.43
C VAL A 184 -16.71 -2.96 -22.28
N LEU A 185 -17.74 -3.80 -22.47
CA LEU A 185 -18.70 -4.10 -21.42
C LEU A 185 -18.06 -4.80 -20.22
N SER A 186 -17.13 -5.73 -20.46
CA SER A 186 -16.40 -6.43 -19.40
C SER A 186 -15.54 -5.48 -18.58
N VAL A 187 -14.82 -4.56 -19.25
CA VAL A 187 -13.98 -3.55 -18.60
C VAL A 187 -14.83 -2.59 -17.77
N LEU A 188 -15.94 -2.08 -18.33
CA LEU A 188 -16.85 -1.20 -17.59
C LEU A 188 -17.43 -1.90 -16.35
N ALA A 189 -17.87 -3.16 -16.49
CA ALA A 189 -18.35 -3.95 -15.36
C ALA A 189 -17.25 -4.14 -14.30
N ALA A 190 -16.01 -4.42 -14.72
CA ALA A 190 -14.88 -4.56 -13.83
C ALA A 190 -14.60 -3.29 -13.03
N LEU A 191 -14.57 -2.13 -13.69
CA LEU A 191 -14.30 -0.85 -13.06
C LEU A 191 -15.42 -0.45 -12.08
N VAL A 192 -16.68 -0.77 -12.41
CA VAL A 192 -17.80 -0.60 -11.46
C VAL A 192 -17.62 -1.51 -10.25
N LEU A 193 -17.27 -2.78 -10.45
CA LEU A 193 -17.08 -3.74 -9.37
C LEU A 193 -15.89 -3.41 -8.48
N THR A 194 -14.74 -3.04 -9.05
CA THR A 194 -13.54 -2.64 -8.29
C THR A 194 -13.78 -1.32 -7.55
N GLY A 195 -14.45 -0.35 -8.19
CA GLY A 195 -14.85 0.91 -7.55
C GLY A 195 -15.80 0.69 -6.38
N PHE A 196 -16.87 -0.10 -6.56
CA PHE A 196 -17.82 -0.44 -5.52
C PHE A 196 -17.18 -1.21 -4.36
N SER A 197 -16.34 -2.20 -4.68
CA SER A 197 -15.64 -3.01 -3.68
C SER A 197 -14.66 -2.16 -2.86
N SER A 198 -13.94 -1.25 -3.53
CA SER A 198 -13.04 -0.29 -2.87
C SER A 198 -13.78 0.60 -1.89
N ALA A 199 -14.92 1.18 -2.30
CA ALA A 199 -15.74 2.02 -1.42
C ALA A 199 -16.21 1.26 -0.17
N ARG A 200 -16.73 0.04 -0.37
CA ARG A 200 -17.23 -0.81 0.72
C ARG A 200 -16.13 -1.25 1.68
N LEU A 201 -14.95 -1.60 1.17
CA LEU A 201 -13.80 -2.02 1.99
C LEU A 201 -13.11 -0.85 2.69
N GLY A 202 -13.21 0.37 2.12
CA GLY A 202 -12.74 1.61 2.73
C GLY A 202 -13.65 2.17 3.83
N ALA A 203 -14.76 1.49 4.15
CA ALA A 203 -15.79 1.94 5.11
C ALA A 203 -16.42 3.31 4.75
N ALA A 204 -16.61 3.57 3.45
CA ALA A 204 -17.44 4.67 2.94
C ALA A 204 -18.89 4.22 2.70
#